data_AF-A0A352NLE9-F1
#
_entry.id   AF-A0A352NLE9-F1
#
_cell.length_a   1.000
_cell.length_b   1.000
_cell.length_c   1.000
_cell.angle_alpha   90.00
_cell.angle_beta   90.00
_cell.angle_gamma   90.00
#
_symmetry.space_group_name_H-M   'P 1'
#
loop_
_entity.id
_entity.type
_entity.pdbx_description
1 polymer ?
#
loop_
_entity_poly.entity_id
_entity_poly.type
_entity_poly.pdbx_seq_one_letter_code
_entity_poly.pdbx_strand_id
1 'polypeptide(L)' 'MKIGDIVTRKIYGEDMQFCIIGFYTNQASGERVAILALLDPNLIIEASVQDLAPISARNLFALTTPMFVH' A
#
# COMPACT_ATOMS: atom_id res chain seq x y z
N MET A 1 -2.21 5.84 -8.82
CA MET A 1 -2.03 5.53 -7.40
C MET A 1 -2.01 6.83 -6.60
N LYS A 2 -2.82 6.92 -5.56
CA LYS A 2 -2.92 8.06 -4.62
C LYS A 2 -2.89 7.54 -3.18
N ILE A 3 -2.76 8.44 -2.22
CA ILE A 3 -2.90 8.12 -0.79
C ILE A 3 -4.29 7.51 -0.56
N GLY A 4 -4.35 6.42 0.19
CA GLY A 4 -5.55 5.62 0.43
C GLY A 4 -5.82 4.51 -0.57
N ASP A 5 -5.08 4.42 -1.68
CA ASP A 5 -5.18 3.26 -2.58
C ASP A 5 -4.52 2.03 -1.94
N ILE A 6 -5.14 0.86 -2.17
CA ILE A 6 -4.55 -0.43 -1.83
C ILE A 6 -3.75 -0.96 -3.03
N VAL A 7 -2.50 -1.33 -2.77
CA VAL A 7 -1.55 -1.81 -3.77
C VAL A 7 -0.98 -3.16 -3.37
N THR A 8 -0.55 -3.96 -4.34
CA THR A 8 0.22 -5.17 -4.08
C THR A 8 1.71 -4.95 -4.32
N ARG A 9 2.51 -5.56 -3.46
CA ARG A 9 3.95 -5.69 -3.64
C ARG A 9 4.34 -7.14 -3.37
N LYS A 10 5.21 -7.66 -4.24
CA LYS A 10 5.74 -9.02 -4.08
C LYS A 10 6.82 -9.03 -2.99
N ILE A 11 6.58 -9.76 -1.91
CA ILE A 11 7.52 -9.94 -0.79
C ILE A 11 7.71 -11.44 -0.60
N TYR A 12 8.96 -11.90 -0.60
CA TYR A 12 9.33 -13.33 -0.52
C TYR A 12 8.61 -14.24 -1.52
N GLY A 13 8.20 -13.70 -2.67
CA GLY A 13 7.50 -14.46 -3.71
C GLY A 13 5.97 -14.42 -3.61
N GLU A 14 5.42 -13.87 -2.53
CA GLU A 14 3.98 -13.73 -2.31
C GLU A 14 3.52 -12.28 -2.53
N ASP A 15 2.31 -12.10 -3.08
CA ASP A 15 1.71 -10.78 -3.25
C ASP A 15 1.08 -10.31 -1.93
N MET A 16 1.71 -9.34 -1.28
CA MET A 16 1.19 -8.70 -0.07
C MET A 16 0.47 -7.39 -0.42
N GLN A 17 -0.63 -7.11 0.28
CA GLN A 17 -1.43 -5.90 0.07
C GLN A 17 -1.09 -4.81 1.08
N PHE A 18 -0.92 -3.58 0.61
CA PHE A 18 -0.56 -2.43 1.43
C PHE A 18 -1.45 -1.22 1.13
N CYS A 19 -1.67 -0.38 2.13
CA CYS A 19 -2.29 0.93 1.94
C CYS A 19 -1.20 1.99 1.74
N ILE A 20 -1.35 2.83 0.73
CA ILE A 20 -0.48 4.00 0.54
C ILE A 20 -0.86 5.08 1.55
N ILE A 21 0.07 5.48 2.40
CA ILE A 21 -0.13 6.55 3.39
C ILE A 21 0.61 7.84 3.04
N GLY A 22 1.57 7.78 2.11
CA GLY A 22 2.33 8.95 1.71
C GLY A 22 3.28 8.69 0.56
N PHE A 23 3.90 9.76 0.08
CA PHE A 23 4.97 9.71 -0.92
C PHE A 23 6.05 10.70 -0.54
N TYR A 24 7.29 10.37 -0.90
CA TYR A 24 8.38 11.32 -0.89
C TYR A 24 9.26 11.11 -2.12
N THR A 25 10.06 12.12 -2.45
CA THR A 25 11.10 12.01 -3.47
C THR A 25 12.42 11.88 -2.74
N ASN A 26 13.14 10.79 -3.00
CA ASN A 26 14.51 10.66 -2.53
C ASN A 26 15.36 11.72 -3.22
N GLN A 27 15.88 12.68 -2.45
CA GLN A 27 16.61 13.82 -3.01
C GLN A 27 17.98 13.42 -3.61
N ALA A 28 18.55 12.28 -3.21
CA ALA A 28 19.82 11.81 -3.72
C ALA A 28 19.67 11.10 -5.08
N SER A 29 18.60 10.32 -5.28
CA SER A 29 18.36 9.57 -6.52
C SER A 29 17.33 10.20 -7.46
N GLY A 30 16.53 11.14 -6.97
CA GLY A 30 15.35 11.66 -7.68
C GLY A 30 14.18 10.66 -7.74
N GLU A 31 14.30 9.50 -7.09
CA GLU A 31 13.29 8.46 -7.15
C GLU A 31 12.07 8.79 -6.30
N ARG A 32 10.88 8.51 -6.83
CA ARG A 32 9.63 8.63 -6.08
C ARG A 32 9.38 7.35 -5.28
N VAL A 33 9.33 7.50 -3.97
CA VAL A 33 9.11 6.41 -3.01
C VAL A 33 7.72 6.56 -2.39
N ALA A 34 7.00 5.45 -2.29
CA ALA A 34 5.74 5.34 -1.58
C ALA A 34 5.97 4.83 -0.16
N ILE A 35 5.24 5.42 0.78
CA ILE A 35 5.16 4.97 2.16
C ILE A 35 3.89 4.12 2.28
N LEU A 36 4.08 2.90 2.77
CA LEU A 36 3.08 1.84 2.81
C LEU A 36 2.86 1.39 4.24
N ALA A 37 1.61 1.08 4.58
CA ALA A 37 1.25 0.40 5.82
C ALA A 37 0.55 -0.93 5.51
N LEU A 38 0.89 -1.97 6.27
CA LEU A 38 0.14 -3.23 6.30
C LEU A 38 -1.02 -3.09 7.31
N LEU A 39 -1.89 -4.10 7.43
CA LEU A 39 -3.00 -4.20 8.39
C LEU A 39 -2.69 -3.70 9.84
N ASP A 40 -1.42 -3.67 10.24
CA ASP A 40 -0.93 -3.01 11.45
C ASP A 40 -0.34 -1.62 11.11
N PRO A 41 -0.92 -0.50 11.63
CA PRO A 41 -0.41 0.85 11.40
C PRO A 41 0.98 1.11 11.98
N ASN A 42 1.50 0.23 12.84
CA ASN A 42 2.86 0.35 13.39
C ASN A 42 3.93 -0.21 12.44
N LEU A 43 3.53 -0.99 11.42
CA LEU A 43 4.44 -1.53 10.42
C LEU A 43 4.46 -0.65 9.17
N ILE A 44 5.37 0.32 9.16
CA ILE A 44 5.60 1.24 8.03
C ILE A 44 6.72 0.67 7.15
N ILE A 45 6.46 0.64 5.85
CA ILE A 45 7.38 0.11 4.85
C ILE A 45 7.51 1.08 3.69
N GLU A 46 8.71 1.16 3.13
CA GLU A 46 8.99 2.02 1.98
C GLU A 46 9.24 1.17 0.73
N ALA A 47 8.74 1.65 -0.41
CA ALA A 47 8.87 0.97 -1.69
C ALA A 47 8.97 1.97 -2.83
N SER A 48 9.74 1.64 -3.86
CA SER A 48 9.67 2.39 -5.12
C SER A 48 8.26 2.33 -5.66
N VAL A 49 7.75 3.46 -6.17
CA VAL A 49 6.43 3.48 -6.83
C VAL A 49 6.38 2.52 -8.02
N GLN A 50 7.53 2.25 -8.65
CA GLN A 50 7.64 1.36 -9.81
C GLN A 50 7.43 -0.12 -9.44
N ASP A 51 7.67 -0.50 -8.18
CA ASP A 51 7.51 -1.87 -7.68
C ASP A 51 6.07 -2.17 -7.23
N LEU A 52 5.17 -1.19 -7.31
CA LEU A 52 3.79 -1.32 -6.83
C LEU A 52 2.85 -1.65 -7.98
N ALA A 53 2.10 -2.73 -7.80
CA ALA A 53 1.01 -3.08 -8.68
C ALA A 53 -0.33 -2.59 -8.09
N PRO A 54 -1.19 -1.92 -8.87
CA PRO A 54 -2.51 -1.55 -8.40
C PRO A 54 -3.38 -2.80 -8.26
N ILE A 55 -4.11 -2.93 -7.16
CA ILE A 55 -5.11 -3.99 -7.05
C ILE A 55 -6.29 -3.66 -7.97
N SER A 56 -6.63 -4.59 -8.86
CA SER A 56 -7.94 -4.54 -9.53
C SER A 56 -9.03 -4.68 -8.46
N ALA A 57 -9.94 -3.71 -8.39
CA ALA A 57 -11.01 -3.61 -7.39
C ALA A 57 -11.86 -4.89 -7.21
N ARG A 58 -11.76 -5.84 -8.15
CA ARG A 58 -12.41 -7.14 -8.10
C ARG A 58 -11.86 -8.09 -7.02
N ASN A 59 -10.62 -7.87 -6.54
CA ASN A 59 -9.97 -8.67 -5.49
C ASN A 59 -9.70 -7.85 -4.21
N LEU A 60 -10.38 -6.73 -4.05
CA LEU A 60 -10.33 -5.97 -2.82
C LEU A 60 -11.07 -6.79 -1.75
N PHE A 61 -10.34 -7.44 -0.85
CA PHE A 61 -10.89 -7.83 0.45
C PHE A 61 -11.06 -6.54 1.24
N ALA A 62 -12.08 -5.78 0.85
CA ALA A 62 -12.51 -4.62 1.58
C ALA A 62 -12.86 -5.11 2.99
N LEU A 63 -12.10 -4.65 3.99
CA LEU A 63 -12.46 -4.71 5.41
C LEU A 63 -13.68 -3.80 5.68
N THR A 64 -14.69 -3.83 4.82
CA THR A 64 -16.04 -3.37 5.12
C THR A 64 -16.72 -4.45 5.95
N THR A 65 -16.13 -4.82 7.08
CA THR A 65 -16.97 -5.20 8.21
C THR A 65 -17.67 -3.90 8.60
N PRO A 66 -18.99 -3.76 8.40
CA PRO A 66 -19.69 -2.69 9.06
C PRO A 66 -19.44 -2.90 10.56
N MET A 67 -18.77 -1.94 11.21
CA MET A 67 -18.81 -1.90 12.66
C MET A 67 -20.28 -1.82 13.02
N PHE A 68 -20.78 -2.90 13.64
CA PHE A 68 -22.15 -3.03 14.09
C PHE A 68 -22.57 -1.74 14.80
N VAL A 69 -23.62 -1.10 14.28
CA VAL A 69 -24.43 -0.18 15.07
C VAL A 69 -25.73 -0.93 15.34
N HIS A 70 -25.77 -1.66 16.46
CA HIS A 70 -26.99 -1.79 17.24
C HIS A 70 -26.67 -2.03 18.72
#